data_AF-A0A094FGG5-F1
#
_entry.id   AF-A0A094FGG5-F1
#
_cell.length_a   1.000
_cell.length_b   1.000
_cell.length_c   1.000
_cell.angle_alpha   90.00
_cell.angle_beta   90.00
_cell.angle_gamma   90.00
#
_symmetry.space_group_name_H-M   'P 1'
#
loop_
_entity.id
_entity.type
_entity.pdbx_description
1 polymer ?
#
loop_
_entity_poly.entity_id
_entity_poly.type
_entity_poly.pdbx_seq_one_letter_code
_entity_poly.pdbx_strand_id
1 'polypeptide(L)'
;MRSEIGQLTLDHVLKERTTLNSNITAAINEAAQDWGVTCLRYEIRDIHAPEEVVKAMHRQVTAERSKRAEILDSEGQRQSAINIAEGRKQSVILASEALRSEQINMASGEAEAILLKATATAAGIDAVANSIATGKEAAQGAVSLSVAENIATGKEAAQGAVSLSVAEKYVEAFGNLAKEGTAVVVPGNVGDIGSMIASAMAVYGQVGDAQAKTMAARQLEASRKQEASEEHSGLSESPNEEMKRSMLAGFENATHKK
;
A
#
# COMPACT_ATOMS: atom_id res chain seq x y z
N MET A 1 -74.31 -11.23 -9.56
CA MET A 1 -73.54 -10.35 -8.65
C MET A 1 -72.99 -11.09 -7.42
N ARG A 2 -73.82 -11.64 -6.53
CA ARG A 2 -73.31 -12.32 -5.31
C ARG A 2 -72.38 -13.51 -5.60
N SER A 3 -72.70 -14.31 -6.62
CA SER A 3 -71.87 -15.45 -7.05
C SER A 3 -70.47 -14.99 -7.47
N GLU A 4 -70.39 -14.01 -8.37
CA GLU A 4 -69.12 -13.45 -8.87
C GLU A 4 -68.26 -12.82 -7.76
N ILE A 5 -68.88 -12.04 -6.86
CA ILE A 5 -68.15 -11.38 -5.76
C ILE A 5 -67.65 -12.41 -4.73
N GLY A 6 -68.38 -13.52 -4.54
CA GLY A 6 -68.02 -14.55 -3.57
C GLY A 6 -66.83 -15.43 -3.98
N GLN A 7 -66.46 -15.44 -5.27
CA GLN A 7 -65.34 -16.24 -5.78
C GLN A 7 -63.99 -15.51 -5.64
N LEU A 8 -63.98 -14.20 -5.43
CA LEU A 8 -62.79 -13.37 -5.39
C LEU A 8 -62.48 -12.90 -3.96
N THR A 9 -61.20 -12.74 -3.64
CA THR A 9 -60.78 -12.13 -2.36
C THR A 9 -61.02 -10.63 -2.39
N LEU A 10 -61.19 -10.01 -1.21
CA LEU A 10 -61.44 -8.57 -1.08
C LEU A 10 -60.37 -7.71 -1.80
N ASP A 11 -59.10 -8.09 -1.67
CA ASP A 11 -57.99 -7.39 -2.33
C ASP A 11 -58.09 -7.47 -3.87
N HIS A 12 -58.50 -8.62 -4.40
CA HIS A 12 -58.71 -8.81 -5.85
C HIS A 12 -59.89 -7.98 -6.37
N VAL A 13 -60.98 -7.92 -5.60
CA VAL A 13 -62.16 -7.11 -5.94
C VAL A 13 -61.81 -5.61 -6.00
N LEU A 14 -60.94 -5.14 -5.11
CA LEU A 14 -60.46 -3.75 -5.11
C LEU A 14 -59.48 -3.47 -6.26
N LYS A 15 -58.60 -4.43 -6.58
CA LYS A 15 -57.56 -4.30 -7.62
C LYS A 15 -58.11 -4.44 -9.04
N GLU A 16 -59.11 -5.29 -9.26
CA GLU A 16 -59.59 -5.69 -10.59
C GLU A 16 -61.06 -5.32 -10.85
N ARG A 17 -61.47 -4.12 -10.41
CA ARG A 17 -62.86 -3.63 -10.55
C ARG A 17 -63.37 -3.64 -12.00
N THR A 18 -62.52 -3.34 -12.99
CA THR A 18 -62.89 -3.33 -14.41
C THR A 18 -63.24 -4.74 -14.92
N THR A 19 -62.42 -5.74 -14.58
CA THR A 19 -62.63 -7.14 -14.93
C THR A 19 -63.91 -7.68 -14.28
N LEU A 20 -64.14 -7.31 -13.02
CA LEU A 20 -65.37 -7.68 -12.32
C LEU A 20 -66.61 -7.05 -12.98
N ASN A 21 -66.54 -5.78 -13.38
CA ASN A 21 -67.64 -5.11 -14.08
C ASN A 21 -67.98 -5.79 -15.41
N SER A 22 -66.99 -6.22 -16.20
CA SER A 22 -67.24 -6.96 -17.45
C SER A 22 -67.89 -8.32 -17.20
N ASN A 23 -67.39 -9.08 -16.21
CA ASN A 23 -67.93 -10.40 -15.88
C ASN A 23 -69.38 -10.30 -15.38
N ILE A 24 -69.68 -9.30 -14.54
CA ILE A 24 -71.05 -9.05 -14.08
C ILE A 24 -71.95 -8.63 -15.24
N THR A 25 -71.46 -7.79 -16.17
CA THR A 25 -72.26 -7.37 -17.34
C THR A 25 -72.59 -8.55 -18.25
N ALA A 26 -71.62 -9.45 -18.49
CA ALA A 26 -71.83 -10.69 -19.24
C ALA A 26 -72.89 -11.59 -18.58
N ALA A 27 -72.74 -11.89 -17.28
CA ALA A 27 -73.67 -12.74 -16.55
C ALA A 27 -75.09 -12.14 -16.46
N ILE A 28 -75.23 -10.81 -16.40
CA ILE A 28 -76.54 -10.14 -16.43
C ILE A 28 -77.18 -10.24 -17.82
N ASN A 29 -76.40 -10.00 -18.88
CA ASN A 29 -76.93 -10.03 -20.24
C ASN A 29 -77.36 -11.45 -20.67
N GLU A 30 -76.67 -12.49 -20.20
CA GLU A 30 -77.07 -13.88 -20.42
C GLU A 30 -78.47 -14.18 -19.86
N ALA A 31 -78.76 -13.73 -18.63
CA ALA A 31 -80.07 -13.91 -18.01
C ALA A 31 -81.15 -12.93 -18.53
N ALA A 32 -80.76 -11.73 -18.97
CA ALA A 32 -81.68 -10.70 -19.46
C ALA A 32 -82.14 -10.95 -20.92
N GLN A 33 -81.47 -11.86 -21.63
CA GLN A 33 -81.81 -12.28 -22.99
C GLN A 33 -83.28 -12.72 -23.10
N ASP A 34 -83.77 -13.48 -22.12
CA ASP A 34 -85.15 -14.00 -22.08
C ASP A 34 -86.20 -12.89 -21.94
N TRP A 35 -85.80 -11.72 -21.42
CA TRP A 35 -86.68 -10.59 -21.14
C TRP A 35 -86.55 -9.49 -22.21
N GLY A 36 -85.65 -9.64 -23.17
CA GLY A 36 -85.43 -8.66 -24.23
C GLY A 36 -84.80 -7.34 -23.76
N VAL A 37 -84.13 -7.34 -22.60
CA VAL A 37 -83.46 -6.16 -22.04
C VAL A 37 -81.96 -6.32 -22.17
N THR A 38 -81.25 -5.25 -22.55
CA THR A 38 -79.79 -5.24 -22.64
C THR A 38 -79.17 -4.28 -21.62
N CYS A 39 -78.22 -4.78 -20.84
CA CYS A 39 -77.44 -3.99 -19.90
C CYS A 39 -76.21 -3.41 -20.62
N LEU A 40 -76.18 -2.09 -20.77
CA LEU A 40 -75.12 -1.39 -21.51
C LEU A 40 -73.83 -1.24 -20.70
N ARG A 41 -73.94 -0.97 -19.39
CA ARG A 41 -72.79 -0.76 -18.52
C ARG A 41 -73.15 -0.99 -17.06
N TYR A 42 -72.31 -1.74 -16.38
CA TYR A 42 -72.36 -1.93 -14.93
C TYR A 42 -71.15 -1.29 -14.26
N GLU A 43 -71.34 -0.62 -13.14
CA GLU A 43 -70.25 -0.03 -12.36
C GLU A 43 -70.51 -0.19 -10.86
N ILE A 44 -69.57 -0.81 -10.16
CA ILE A 44 -69.62 -0.90 -8.69
C ILE A 44 -69.31 0.47 -8.11
N ARG A 45 -70.22 1.07 -7.32
CA ARG A 45 -69.99 2.41 -6.77
C ARG A 45 -69.08 2.40 -5.55
N ASP A 46 -69.54 1.79 -4.46
CA ASP A 46 -68.85 1.76 -3.17
C ASP A 46 -68.88 0.35 -2.58
N ILE A 47 -67.77 -0.10 -1.99
CA ILE A 47 -67.68 -1.37 -1.27
C ILE A 47 -67.39 -1.07 0.19
N HIS A 48 -68.33 -1.40 1.07
CA HIS A 48 -68.16 -1.23 2.51
C HIS A 48 -67.74 -2.57 3.14
N ALA A 49 -66.46 -2.67 3.48
CA ALA A 49 -65.95 -3.78 4.27
C ALA A 49 -65.94 -3.41 5.76
N PRO A 50 -66.18 -4.37 6.68
CA PRO A 50 -66.04 -4.13 8.11
C PRO A 50 -64.59 -3.77 8.47
N GLU A 51 -64.42 -2.85 9.41
CA GLU A 51 -63.13 -2.23 9.74
C GLU A 51 -62.06 -3.26 10.20
N GLU A 52 -62.49 -4.32 10.88
CA GLU A 52 -61.62 -5.40 11.35
C GLU A 52 -60.93 -6.14 10.20
N VAL A 53 -61.63 -6.34 9.07
CA VAL A 53 -61.07 -7.01 7.88
C VAL A 53 -60.04 -6.10 7.21
N VAL A 54 -60.33 -4.80 7.09
CA VAL A 54 -59.40 -3.82 6.51
C VAL A 54 -58.13 -3.70 7.36
N LYS A 55 -58.27 -3.66 8.70
CA LYS A 55 -57.13 -3.67 9.63
C LYS A 55 -56.28 -4.93 9.48
N ALA A 56 -56.90 -6.10 9.39
CA ALA A 56 -56.18 -7.36 9.18
C ALA A 56 -55.43 -7.36 7.84
N MET A 57 -56.08 -6.88 6.77
CA MET A 57 -55.48 -6.76 5.44
C MET A 57 -54.26 -5.82 5.46
N HIS A 58 -54.39 -4.64 6.07
CA HIS A 58 -53.27 -3.70 6.20
C HIS A 58 -52.11 -4.27 7.01
N ARG A 59 -52.38 -5.01 8.09
CA ARG A 59 -51.33 -5.71 8.86
C ARG A 59 -50.62 -6.75 8.02
N GLN A 60 -51.35 -7.54 7.23
CA GLN A 60 -50.78 -8.54 6.34
C GLN A 60 -49.87 -7.91 5.27
N VAL A 61 -50.36 -6.88 4.57
CA VAL A 61 -49.59 -6.17 3.53
C VAL A 61 -48.34 -5.52 4.12
N THR A 62 -48.46 -4.92 5.31
CA THR A 62 -47.31 -4.31 6.00
C THR A 62 -46.28 -5.38 6.38
N ALA A 63 -46.71 -6.52 6.94
CA ALA A 63 -45.82 -7.61 7.29
C ALA A 63 -45.09 -8.20 6.07
N GLU A 64 -45.80 -8.39 4.95
CA GLU A 64 -45.19 -8.88 3.71
C GLU A 64 -44.17 -7.89 3.15
N ARG A 65 -44.51 -6.59 3.14
CA ARG A 65 -43.58 -5.54 2.72
C ARG A 65 -42.34 -5.50 3.61
N SER A 66 -42.50 -5.56 4.93
CA SER A 66 -41.37 -5.58 5.87
C SER A 66 -40.50 -6.82 5.67
N LYS A 67 -41.09 -8.01 5.53
CA LYS A 67 -40.35 -9.24 5.24
C LYS A 67 -39.55 -9.13 3.94
N ARG A 68 -40.17 -8.58 2.88
CA ARG A 68 -39.50 -8.41 1.59
C ARG A 68 -38.35 -7.39 1.69
N ALA A 69 -38.54 -6.31 2.44
CA ALA A 69 -37.48 -5.34 2.69
C ALA A 69 -36.29 -5.95 3.44
N GLU A 70 -36.55 -6.74 4.49
CA GLU A 70 -35.51 -7.40 5.29
C GLU A 70 -34.70 -8.42 4.48
N ILE A 71 -35.38 -9.22 3.63
CA ILE A 71 -34.70 -10.15 2.72
C ILE A 71 -33.80 -9.39 1.75
N LEU A 72 -34.31 -8.30 1.15
CA LEU A 72 -33.57 -7.52 0.17
C LEU A 72 -32.36 -6.83 0.79
N ASP A 73 -32.49 -6.32 2.03
CA ASP A 73 -31.36 -5.74 2.76
C ASP A 73 -30.30 -6.79 3.10
N SER A 74 -30.72 -7.96 3.59
CA SER A 74 -29.81 -9.08 3.88
C SER A 74 -29.07 -9.57 2.63
N GLU A 75 -29.75 -9.63 1.50
CA GLU A 75 -29.18 -10.01 0.21
C GLU A 75 -28.20 -8.94 -0.30
N GLY A 76 -28.55 -7.65 -0.16
CA GLY A 76 -27.66 -6.53 -0.46
C GLY A 76 -26.39 -6.55 0.39
N GLN A 77 -26.50 -6.78 1.70
CA GLN A 77 -25.35 -6.89 2.60
C GLN A 77 -24.45 -8.08 2.23
N ARG A 78 -25.06 -9.25 1.94
CA ARG A 78 -24.31 -10.42 1.49
C ARG A 78 -23.54 -10.14 0.20
N GLN A 79 -24.21 -9.54 -0.79
CA GLN A 79 -23.57 -9.24 -2.08
C GLN A 79 -22.45 -8.20 -1.92
N SER A 80 -22.66 -7.18 -1.09
CA SER A 80 -21.64 -6.17 -0.78
C SER A 80 -20.40 -6.80 -0.14
N ALA A 81 -20.58 -7.68 0.86
CA ALA A 81 -19.49 -8.36 1.52
C ALA A 81 -18.69 -9.26 0.56
N ILE A 82 -19.37 -9.97 -0.35
CA ILE A 82 -18.73 -10.78 -1.40
C ILE A 82 -17.91 -9.89 -2.32
N ASN A 83 -18.49 -8.79 -2.83
CA ASN A 83 -17.80 -7.88 -3.73
C ASN A 83 -16.55 -7.25 -3.08
N ILE A 84 -16.62 -6.88 -1.80
CA ILE A 84 -15.47 -6.36 -1.05
C ILE A 84 -14.39 -7.44 -0.90
N ALA A 85 -14.77 -8.66 -0.54
CA ALA A 85 -13.82 -9.76 -0.38
C ALA A 85 -13.14 -10.13 -1.70
N GLU A 86 -13.90 -10.17 -2.80
CA GLU A 86 -13.39 -10.46 -4.13
C GLU A 86 -12.48 -9.34 -4.63
N GLY A 87 -12.87 -8.07 -4.46
CA GLY A 87 -12.03 -6.92 -4.76
C GLY A 87 -10.71 -6.94 -3.99
N ARG A 88 -10.74 -7.28 -2.69
CA ARG A 88 -9.51 -7.45 -1.87
C ARG A 88 -8.64 -8.59 -2.40
N LYS A 89 -9.22 -9.75 -2.69
CA LYS A 89 -8.50 -10.90 -3.26
C LYS A 89 -7.81 -10.52 -4.57
N GLN A 90 -8.54 -9.89 -5.47
CA GLN A 90 -8.02 -9.48 -6.78
C GLN A 90 -6.93 -8.41 -6.63
N SER A 91 -7.11 -7.45 -5.73
CA SER A 91 -6.09 -6.44 -5.42
C SER A 91 -4.78 -7.06 -4.92
N VAL A 92 -4.85 -8.04 -4.01
CA VAL A 92 -3.65 -8.74 -3.50
C VAL A 92 -2.96 -9.55 -4.60
N ILE A 93 -3.72 -10.24 -5.45
CA ILE A 93 -3.16 -10.99 -6.59
C ILE A 93 -2.46 -10.04 -7.56
N LEU A 94 -3.13 -8.97 -7.98
CA LEU A 94 -2.57 -7.98 -8.88
C LEU A 94 -1.31 -7.32 -8.29
N ALA A 95 -1.30 -7.02 -6.99
CA ALA A 95 -0.11 -6.49 -6.32
C ALA A 95 1.06 -7.49 -6.34
N SER A 96 0.79 -8.78 -6.08
CA SER A 96 1.81 -9.84 -6.14
C SER A 96 2.36 -10.03 -7.55
N GLU A 97 1.48 -10.03 -8.56
CA GLU A 97 1.86 -10.13 -9.97
C GLU A 97 2.67 -8.90 -10.41
N ALA A 98 2.27 -7.70 -10.00
CA ALA A 98 2.99 -6.47 -10.28
C ALA A 98 4.40 -6.50 -9.69
N LEU A 99 4.56 -6.91 -8.42
CA LEU A 99 5.87 -7.05 -7.77
C LEU A 99 6.75 -8.07 -8.49
N ARG A 100 6.18 -9.22 -8.88
CA ARG A 100 6.92 -10.23 -9.64
C ARG A 100 7.38 -9.68 -10.99
N SER A 101 6.49 -9.00 -11.72
CA SER A 101 6.82 -8.41 -13.01
C SER A 101 7.86 -7.30 -12.87
N GLU A 102 7.75 -6.47 -11.84
CA GLU A 102 8.72 -5.41 -11.51
C GLU A 102 10.12 -6.01 -11.28
N GLN A 103 10.22 -7.05 -10.45
CA GLN A 103 11.49 -7.72 -10.18
C GLN A 103 12.13 -8.32 -11.44
N ILE A 104 11.33 -8.95 -12.31
CA ILE A 104 11.82 -9.50 -13.58
C ILE A 104 12.32 -8.39 -14.49
N ASN A 105 11.57 -7.29 -14.60
CA ASN A 105 11.94 -6.16 -15.45
C ASN A 105 13.21 -5.48 -14.93
N MET A 106 13.36 -5.32 -13.61
CA MET A 106 14.56 -4.79 -12.98
C MET A 106 15.77 -5.69 -13.24
N ALA A 107 15.65 -7.00 -12.98
CA ALA A 107 16.73 -7.95 -13.22
C ALA A 107 17.15 -8.00 -14.70
N SER A 108 16.19 -7.94 -15.63
CA SER A 108 16.47 -7.88 -17.07
C SER A 108 17.16 -6.57 -17.45
N GLY A 109 16.69 -5.44 -16.93
CA GLY A 109 17.29 -4.13 -17.18
C GLY A 109 18.73 -4.04 -16.66
N GLU A 110 18.99 -4.60 -15.48
CA GLU A 110 20.34 -4.71 -14.91
C GLU A 110 21.25 -5.60 -15.77
N ALA A 111 20.76 -6.77 -16.19
CA ALA A 111 21.53 -7.67 -17.05
C ALA A 111 21.87 -7.02 -18.40
N GLU A 112 20.90 -6.34 -19.03
CA GLU A 112 21.10 -5.63 -20.28
C GLU A 112 22.09 -4.46 -20.12
N ALA A 113 21.99 -3.69 -19.03
CA ALA A 113 22.93 -2.62 -18.73
C ALA A 113 24.36 -3.13 -18.53
N ILE A 114 24.54 -4.27 -17.84
CA ILE A 114 25.85 -4.91 -17.65
C ILE A 114 26.42 -5.38 -18.99
N LEU A 115 25.61 -6.02 -19.83
CA LEU A 115 26.04 -6.46 -21.16
C LEU A 115 26.47 -5.27 -22.03
N LEU A 116 25.69 -4.19 -22.04
CA LEU A 116 25.99 -3.00 -22.82
C LEU A 116 27.26 -2.30 -22.33
N LYS A 117 27.48 -2.25 -21.02
CA LYS A 117 28.74 -1.75 -20.44
C LYS A 117 29.92 -2.64 -20.82
N ALA A 118 29.78 -3.96 -20.72
CA ALA A 118 30.83 -4.92 -21.03
C ALA A 118 31.24 -4.86 -22.51
N THR A 119 30.27 -4.80 -23.43
CA THR A 119 30.54 -4.68 -24.87
C THR A 119 31.20 -3.34 -25.20
N ALA A 120 30.73 -2.24 -24.59
CA ALA A 120 31.38 -0.93 -24.75
C ALA A 120 32.83 -0.93 -24.24
N THR A 121 33.09 -1.56 -23.09
CA THR A 121 34.46 -1.68 -22.57
C THR A 121 35.34 -2.57 -23.44
N ALA A 122 34.82 -3.68 -23.96
CA ALA A 122 35.56 -4.55 -24.88
C ALA A 122 35.93 -3.80 -26.17
N ALA A 123 34.97 -3.11 -26.79
CA ALA A 123 35.21 -2.28 -27.97
C ALA A 123 36.23 -1.17 -27.69
N GLY A 124 36.19 -0.56 -26.49
CA GLY A 124 37.18 0.43 -26.07
C GLY A 124 38.59 -0.17 -25.92
N ILE A 125 38.70 -1.35 -25.30
CA ILE A 125 39.98 -2.07 -25.18
C ILE A 125 40.52 -2.45 -26.56
N ASP A 126 39.67 -2.94 -27.46
CA ASP A 126 40.06 -3.29 -28.83
C ASP A 126 40.56 -2.05 -29.59
N ALA A 127 39.90 -0.90 -29.45
CA ALA A 127 40.34 0.35 -30.05
C ALA A 127 41.72 0.78 -29.52
N VAL A 128 41.96 0.67 -28.20
CA VAL A 128 43.26 0.95 -27.59
C VAL A 128 44.31 -0.05 -28.07
N ALA A 129 44.01 -1.35 -28.09
CA ALA A 129 44.91 -2.39 -28.56
C ALA A 129 45.32 -2.15 -30.02
N ASN A 130 44.37 -1.77 -30.88
CA ASN A 130 44.64 -1.40 -32.27
C ASN A 130 45.51 -0.13 -32.38
N SER A 131 45.28 0.89 -31.54
CA SER A 131 46.11 2.10 -31.51
C SER A 131 47.56 1.82 -31.06
N ILE A 132 47.74 0.87 -30.12
CA ILE A 132 49.07 0.44 -29.68
C ILE A 132 49.75 -0.41 -30.75
N ALA A 133 49.03 -1.31 -31.41
CA ALA A 133 49.56 -2.15 -32.49
C ALA A 133 50.05 -1.29 -33.67
N THR A 134 49.21 -0.36 -34.15
CA THR A 134 49.58 0.60 -35.20
C THR A 134 50.71 1.53 -34.76
N GLY A 135 50.71 1.98 -33.50
CA GLY A 135 51.83 2.74 -32.92
C GLY A 135 53.14 1.95 -32.85
N LYS A 136 53.08 0.64 -32.60
CA LYS A 136 54.23 -0.26 -32.58
C LYS A 136 54.75 -0.56 -33.99
N GLU A 137 53.87 -0.69 -34.98
CA GLU A 137 54.26 -0.81 -36.39
C GLU A 137 54.88 0.50 -36.92
N ALA A 138 54.31 1.66 -36.55
CA ALA A 138 54.91 2.96 -36.85
C ALA A 138 56.27 3.14 -36.14
N ALA A 139 56.40 2.65 -34.90
CA ALA A 139 57.67 2.64 -34.18
C ALA A 139 58.69 1.68 -34.81
N GLN A 140 58.30 0.48 -35.25
CA GLN A 140 59.21 -0.46 -35.92
C GLN A 140 59.64 0.02 -37.32
N GLY A 141 58.76 0.71 -38.05
CA GLY A 141 59.10 1.38 -39.31
C GLY A 141 60.02 2.60 -39.11
N ALA A 142 59.89 3.31 -37.98
CA ALA A 142 60.79 4.41 -37.62
C ALA A 142 62.14 3.92 -37.06
N VAL A 143 62.19 2.79 -36.35
CA VAL A 143 63.40 2.22 -35.75
C VAL A 143 64.50 1.93 -36.78
N SER A 144 64.17 1.60 -38.03
CA SER A 144 65.20 1.41 -39.07
C SER A 144 65.76 2.72 -39.66
N LEU A 145 65.13 3.88 -39.43
CA LEU A 145 65.65 5.19 -39.84
C LEU A 145 66.16 6.07 -38.68
N SER A 146 65.64 5.93 -37.45
CA SER A 146 65.89 6.89 -36.36
C SER A 146 66.79 6.40 -35.21
N VAL A 147 67.29 5.16 -35.25
CA VAL A 147 68.20 4.63 -34.21
C VAL A 147 69.56 5.34 -34.20
N ALA A 148 69.93 6.04 -35.27
CA ALA A 148 71.18 6.81 -35.30
C ALA A 148 71.13 8.15 -34.54
N GLU A 149 69.96 8.77 -34.34
CA GLU A 149 69.89 10.17 -33.89
C GLU A 149 69.24 10.38 -32.49
N ASN A 150 68.35 9.50 -32.04
CA ASN A 150 67.51 9.77 -30.84
C ASN A 150 67.94 9.06 -29.53
N ILE A 151 69.10 8.39 -29.47
CA ILE A 151 69.58 7.74 -28.23
C ILE A 151 70.00 8.79 -27.16
N ALA A 152 70.18 10.06 -27.52
CA ALA A 152 70.54 11.11 -26.57
C ALA A 152 69.36 11.72 -25.79
N THR A 153 68.15 11.77 -26.35
CA THR A 153 67.02 12.55 -25.79
C THR A 153 65.92 11.71 -25.14
N GLY A 154 65.90 10.39 -25.36
CA GLY A 154 64.86 9.50 -24.82
C GLY A 154 64.92 9.20 -23.32
N LYS A 155 66.01 9.56 -22.61
CA LYS A 155 66.20 9.21 -21.19
C LYS A 155 65.61 10.24 -20.22
N GLU A 156 65.46 11.50 -20.64
CA GLU A 156 64.92 12.59 -19.81
C GLU A 156 63.38 12.65 -19.85
N ALA A 157 62.77 12.36 -21.01
CA ALA A 157 61.31 12.36 -21.17
C ALA A 157 60.61 11.27 -20.32
N ALA A 158 61.26 10.13 -20.11
CA ALA A 158 60.73 9.05 -19.29
C ALA A 158 60.66 9.41 -17.79
N GLN A 159 61.60 10.22 -17.28
CA GLN A 159 61.60 10.66 -15.88
C GLN A 159 60.59 11.79 -15.62
N GLY A 160 60.36 12.66 -16.62
CA GLY A 160 59.34 13.70 -16.58
C GLY A 160 57.91 13.16 -16.49
N ALA A 161 57.59 12.11 -17.26
CA ALA A 161 56.25 11.52 -17.25
C ALA A 161 55.93 10.79 -15.93
N VAL A 162 56.92 10.10 -15.34
CA VAL A 162 56.74 9.41 -14.05
C VAL A 162 56.56 10.42 -12.92
N SER A 163 57.35 11.50 -12.89
CA SER A 163 57.23 12.55 -11.87
C SER A 163 55.92 13.33 -11.98
N LEU A 164 55.41 13.59 -13.19
CA LEU A 164 54.09 14.19 -13.40
C LEU A 164 52.98 13.30 -12.84
N SER A 165 53.02 11.98 -13.10
CA SER A 165 52.00 11.05 -12.62
C SER A 165 51.97 10.91 -11.09
N VAL A 166 53.14 11.03 -10.43
CA VAL A 166 53.25 11.02 -8.96
C VAL A 166 52.68 12.32 -8.37
N ALA A 167 52.93 13.45 -9.01
CA ALA A 167 52.36 14.73 -8.61
C ALA A 167 50.84 14.76 -8.78
N GLU A 168 50.31 14.23 -9.89
CA GLU A 168 48.87 14.12 -10.12
C GLU A 168 48.18 13.26 -9.05
N LYS A 169 48.72 12.07 -8.74
CA LYS A 169 48.19 11.20 -7.69
C LYS A 169 48.25 11.82 -6.30
N TYR A 170 49.27 12.64 -6.02
CA TYR A 170 49.38 13.37 -4.77
C TYR A 170 48.29 14.45 -4.65
N VAL A 171 48.07 15.24 -5.70
CA VAL A 171 47.03 16.28 -5.74
C VAL A 171 45.64 15.66 -5.66
N GLU A 172 45.41 14.52 -6.31
CA GLU A 172 44.13 13.80 -6.26
C GLU A 172 43.85 13.24 -4.86
N ALA A 173 44.86 12.68 -4.19
CA ALA A 173 44.76 12.23 -2.80
C ALA A 173 44.47 13.39 -1.83
N PHE A 174 45.11 14.56 -2.03
CA PHE A 174 44.80 15.78 -1.28
C PHE A 174 43.40 16.31 -1.59
N GLY A 175 42.96 16.21 -2.84
CA GLY A 175 41.62 16.61 -3.27
C GLY A 175 40.51 15.76 -2.64
N ASN A 176 40.74 14.45 -2.51
CA ASN A 176 39.82 13.55 -1.81
C ASN A 176 39.81 13.83 -0.30
N LEU A 177 40.98 14.08 0.31
CA LEU A 177 41.10 14.44 1.72
C LEU A 177 40.42 15.78 2.06
N ALA A 178 40.48 16.76 1.15
CA ALA A 178 39.81 18.05 1.28
C ALA A 178 38.29 17.99 1.05
N LYS A 179 37.79 17.01 0.29
CA LYS A 179 36.35 16.80 0.08
C LYS A 179 35.68 16.07 1.25
N GLU A 180 36.39 15.16 1.92
CA GLU A 180 35.85 14.37 3.03
C GLU A 180 36.10 15.02 4.41
N GLY A 181 37.11 15.88 4.56
CA GLY A 181 37.46 16.53 5.83
C GLY A 181 37.06 18.01 5.91
N THR A 182 36.22 18.39 6.88
CA THR A 182 35.75 19.79 7.08
C THR A 182 36.75 20.71 7.82
N ALA A 183 37.91 20.21 8.27
CA ALA A 183 38.96 21.04 8.86
C ALA A 183 40.35 20.44 8.60
N VAL A 184 41.19 21.18 7.85
CA VAL A 184 42.59 20.83 7.61
C VAL A 184 43.44 21.63 8.58
N VAL A 185 44.00 20.96 9.59
CA VAL A 185 45.05 21.54 10.44
C VAL A 185 46.39 21.22 9.79
N VAL A 186 47.05 22.24 9.24
CA VAL A 186 48.45 22.14 8.79
C VAL A 186 49.34 22.58 9.95
N PRO A 187 50.10 21.66 10.59
CA PRO A 187 51.11 22.05 11.57
C PRO A 187 52.26 22.77 10.86
N GLY A 188 52.76 23.86 11.42
CA GLY A 188 53.86 24.66 10.85
C GLY A 188 55.23 23.95 10.75
N ASN A 189 55.32 22.67 11.13
CA ASN A 189 56.55 21.88 11.06
C ASN A 189 56.27 20.52 10.40
N VAL A 190 56.31 20.49 9.07
CA VAL A 190 56.06 19.32 8.21
C VAL A 190 57.21 18.28 8.25
N GLY A 191 58.20 18.47 9.12
CA GLY A 191 59.40 17.64 9.20
C GLY A 191 59.34 16.46 10.18
N ASP A 192 58.39 16.43 11.13
CA ASP A 192 58.43 15.47 12.25
C ASP A 192 57.15 14.66 12.40
N ILE A 193 57.05 13.59 11.60
CA ILE A 193 55.91 12.66 11.50
C ILE A 193 55.59 12.00 12.85
N GLY A 194 56.57 11.83 13.75
CA GLY A 194 56.37 11.20 15.06
C GLY A 194 55.46 12.01 15.98
N SER A 195 55.61 13.34 15.98
CA SER A 195 54.77 14.25 16.75
C SER A 195 53.32 14.32 16.25
N MET A 196 53.13 14.08 14.94
CA MET A 196 51.83 14.05 14.28
C MET A 196 51.03 12.80 14.67
N ILE A 197 51.71 11.64 14.71
CA ILE A 197 51.09 10.37 15.13
C ILE A 197 50.73 10.41 16.62
N ALA A 198 51.59 10.97 17.47
CA ALA A 198 51.32 11.10 18.91
C ALA A 198 50.10 12.01 19.19
N SER A 199 50.01 13.14 18.50
CA SER A 199 48.87 14.06 18.63
C SER A 199 47.56 13.45 18.10
N ALA A 200 47.62 12.72 16.99
CA ALA A 200 46.47 12.01 16.43
C ALA A 200 45.99 10.87 17.34
N MET A 201 46.90 10.10 17.93
CA MET A 201 46.58 9.01 18.88
C MET A 201 45.97 9.56 20.18
N ALA A 202 46.44 10.71 20.66
CA ALA A 202 45.91 11.35 21.87
C ALA A 202 44.45 11.83 21.69
N VAL A 203 44.13 12.41 20.53
CA VAL A 203 42.75 12.81 20.20
C VAL A 203 41.86 11.59 20.02
N TYR A 204 42.37 10.54 19.36
CA TYR A 204 41.63 9.28 19.21
C TYR A 204 41.29 8.63 20.57
N GLY A 205 42.23 8.63 21.51
CA GLY A 205 42.01 8.15 22.87
C GLY A 205 40.92 8.92 23.63
N GLN A 206 40.92 10.25 23.55
CA GLN A 206 39.90 11.07 24.21
C GLN A 206 38.50 10.92 23.61
N VAL A 207 38.41 10.76 22.28
CA VAL A 207 37.11 10.54 21.60
C VAL A 207 36.57 9.14 21.91
N GLY A 208 37.44 8.13 21.99
CA GLY A 208 37.08 6.77 22.39
C GLY A 208 36.52 6.70 23.82
N ASP A 209 37.18 7.36 24.78
CA ASP A 209 36.70 7.42 26.17
C ASP A 209 35.39 8.20 26.30
N ALA A 210 35.22 9.28 25.53
CA ALA A 210 33.98 10.05 25.50
C ALA A 210 32.81 9.25 24.89
N GLN A 211 33.07 8.48 23.83
CA GLN A 211 32.07 7.58 23.23
C GLN A 211 31.72 6.41 24.15
N ALA A 212 32.70 5.78 24.80
CA ALA A 212 32.47 4.69 25.75
C ALA A 212 31.62 5.14 26.95
N LYS A 213 31.88 6.35 27.49
CA LYS A 213 31.10 6.92 28.59
C LYS A 213 29.67 7.27 28.18
N THR A 214 29.46 7.70 26.94
CA THR A 214 28.13 8.01 26.39
C THR A 214 27.32 6.74 26.10
N MET A 215 27.97 5.68 25.61
CA MET A 215 27.32 4.37 25.40
C MET A 215 26.97 3.70 26.73
N ALA A 216 27.85 3.76 27.74
CA ALA A 216 27.57 3.27 29.09
C ALA A 216 26.38 4.02 29.73
N ALA A 217 26.29 5.34 29.55
CA ALA A 217 25.15 6.13 30.03
C ALA A 217 23.83 5.74 29.34
N ARG A 218 23.85 5.54 28.01
CA ARG A 218 22.67 5.08 27.25
C ARG A 218 22.24 3.67 27.62
N GLN A 219 23.18 2.80 27.99
CA GLN A 219 22.87 1.42 28.38
C GLN A 219 22.26 1.36 29.79
N LEU A 220 22.73 2.20 30.72
CA LEU A 220 22.09 2.43 32.02
C LEU A 220 20.67 3.00 31.89
N GLU A 221 20.44 3.93 30.95
CA GLU A 221 19.11 4.46 30.65
C GLU A 221 18.19 3.40 30.02
N ALA A 222 18.72 2.51 29.17
CA ALA A 222 17.96 1.41 28.57
C ALA A 222 17.57 0.35 29.61
N SER A 223 18.46 0.00 30.54
CA SER A 223 18.15 -0.91 31.66
C SER A 223 17.11 -0.31 32.61
N ARG A 224 17.19 1.00 32.91
CA ARG A 224 16.16 1.70 33.70
C ARG A 224 14.80 1.74 33.00
N LYS A 225 14.78 1.80 31.66
CA LYS A 225 13.53 1.74 30.85
C LYS A 225 12.93 0.34 30.81
N GLN A 226 13.75 -0.71 30.86
CA GLN A 226 13.29 -2.10 30.95
C GLN A 226 12.70 -2.41 32.33
N GLU A 227 13.34 -1.97 33.41
CA GLU A 227 12.79 -2.09 34.78
C GLU A 227 11.46 -1.33 34.94
N ALA A 228 11.34 -0.13 34.36
CA ALA A 228 10.09 0.64 34.34
C ALA A 228 8.97 0.01 33.47
N SER A 229 9.33 -0.83 32.48
CA SER A 229 8.35 -1.57 31.68
C SER A 229 7.90 -2.89 32.34
N GLU A 230 8.74 -3.49 33.18
CA GLU A 230 8.39 -4.68 33.96
C GLU A 230 7.53 -4.32 35.20
N GLU A 231 7.82 -3.22 35.90
CA GLU A 231 6.98 -2.73 37.02
C GLU A 231 5.55 -2.34 36.58
N HIS A 232 5.36 -1.88 35.32
CA HIS A 232 4.03 -1.55 34.79
C HIS A 232 3.22 -2.75 34.29
N SER A 233 3.81 -3.94 34.17
CA SER A 233 3.09 -5.18 33.87
C SER A 233 2.73 -6.02 35.11
N GLY A 234 3.13 -5.56 36.30
CA GLY A 234 3.14 -6.34 37.54
C GLY A 234 2.38 -5.76 38.74
N LEU A 235 1.45 -4.82 38.58
CA LEU A 235 0.50 -4.45 39.64
C LEU A 235 -0.90 -4.97 39.31
N SER A 236 -1.24 -6.09 39.95
CA SER A 236 -2.59 -6.62 40.10
C SER A 236 -3.50 -5.62 40.80
N GLU A 237 -4.64 -5.31 40.17
CA GLU A 237 -5.80 -4.78 40.90
C GLU A 237 -6.23 -5.82 41.95
N SER A 238 -6.26 -5.43 43.21
CA SER A 238 -6.71 -6.32 44.28
C SER A 238 -8.21 -6.64 44.11
N PRO A 239 -8.66 -7.90 44.31
CA PRO A 239 -10.06 -8.33 44.13
C PRO A 239 -11.11 -7.55 44.95
N ASN A 240 -10.67 -6.75 45.93
CA ASN A 240 -11.55 -6.02 46.84
C ASN A 240 -12.01 -4.65 46.30
N GLU A 241 -11.30 -4.08 45.31
CA GLU A 241 -11.70 -2.82 44.67
C GLU A 241 -12.69 -3.05 43.52
N GLU A 242 -12.57 -4.18 42.81
CA GLU A 242 -13.54 -4.59 41.78
C GLU A 242 -14.92 -4.90 42.39
N MET A 243 -14.96 -5.53 43.57
CA MET A 243 -16.20 -5.83 44.29
C MET A 243 -16.91 -4.55 44.79
N LYS A 244 -16.16 -3.53 45.23
CA LYS A 244 -16.75 -2.23 45.61
C LYS A 244 -17.33 -1.49 44.41
N ARG A 245 -16.63 -1.47 43.27
CA ARG A 245 -17.14 -0.85 42.03
C ARG A 245 -18.40 -1.53 41.51
N SER A 246 -18.44 -2.86 41.56
CA SER A 246 -19.64 -3.64 41.20
C SER A 246 -20.83 -3.33 42.10
N MET A 247 -20.61 -3.22 43.42
CA MET A 247 -21.69 -2.87 44.36
C MET A 247 -22.17 -1.42 44.19
N LEU A 248 -21.27 -0.46 43.95
CA LEU A 248 -21.64 0.94 43.70
C LEU A 248 -22.44 1.10 42.41
N ALA A 249 -22.06 0.40 41.33
CA ALA A 249 -22.81 0.40 40.07
C ALA A 249 -24.21 -0.22 40.22
N GLY A 250 -24.38 -1.20 41.12
CA GLY A 250 -25.69 -1.77 41.47
C GLY A 250 -26.61 -0.78 42.18
N PHE A 251 -26.07 0.12 43.01
CA PHE A 251 -26.84 1.15 43.71
C PHE A 251 -27.26 2.32 42.80
N GLU A 252 -26.42 2.72 41.84
CA GLU A 252 -26.78 3.76 40.86
C GLU A 252 -27.87 3.29 39.89
N ASN A 253 -27.88 2.01 39.49
CA ASN A 253 -28.92 1.46 38.62
C ASN A 253 -30.28 1.29 39.30
N ALA A 254 -30.31 1.15 40.63
CA ALA A 254 -31.55 1.04 41.41
C ALA A 254 -32.20 2.40 41.73
N THR A 255 -31.43 3.50 41.67
CA THR A 255 -31.93 4.86 41.94
C THR A 255 -32.49 5.57 40.71
N HIS A 256 -32.16 5.10 39.50
CA HIS A 256 -32.76 5.58 38.24
C HIS A 256 -34.05 4.85 37.81
N LYS A 257 -34.50 3.85 38.57
CA LYS A 257 -35.74 3.10 38.30
C LYS A 257 -36.79 3.36 39.38
N LYS A 258 -37.20 4.62 39.50
CA LYS A 258 -38.43 5.05 40.17
C LYS A 258 -39.03 6.25 39.44
#